data_AF-A0A7J9ZDZ5-F1
#
_entry.id   AF-A0A7J9ZDZ5-F1
#
_cell.length_a   1.000
_cell.length_b   1.000
_cell.length_c   1.000
_cell.angle_alpha   90.00
_cell.angle_beta   90.00
_cell.angle_gamma   90.00
#
_symmetry.space_group_name_H-M   'P 1'
#
loop_
_entity.id
_entity.type
_entity.pdbx_description
1 polymer ?
#
loop_
_entity_poly.entity_id
_entity_poly.type
_entity_poly.pdbx_seq_one_letter_code
_entity_poly.pdbx_strand_id
1 'polypeptide(L)' 'MHTWDLAAALHRSTGALDPTPAEHGLAFMQANLTDDNRGPAFGSEQPAPQGADAYQRLAAFAGRSV' A
#
# COMPACT_ATOMS: atom_id res chain seq x y z
N MET A 1 -2.04 -4.86 -3.03
CA MET A 1 -3.16 -4.08 -2.47
C MET A 1 -4.12 -4.96 -1.68
N HIS A 2 -4.92 -5.82 -2.30
CA HIS A 2 -5.98 -6.55 -1.58
C HIS A 2 -5.51 -7.49 -0.46
N THR A 3 -4.27 -8.01 -0.52
CA THR A 3 -3.67 -8.72 0.61
C THR A 3 -3.58 -7.86 1.87
N TRP A 4 -3.20 -6.58 1.73
CA TRP A 4 -3.17 -5.65 2.85
C TRP A 4 -4.60 -5.30 3.31
N ASP A 5 -5.52 -5.02 2.37
CA ASP A 5 -6.92 -4.70 2.70
C ASP A 5 -7.55 -5.83 3.56
N LEU A 6 -7.32 -7.10 3.17
CA LEU A 6 -7.80 -8.26 3.90
C LEU A 6 -7.14 -8.41 5.26
N ALA A 7 -5.81 -8.25 5.35
CA ALA A 7 -5.10 -8.34 6.63
C ALA A 7 -5.58 -7.25 7.62
N ALA A 8 -5.77 -6.01 7.14
CA ALA A 8 -6.31 -4.91 7.92
C ALA A 8 -7.73 -5.19 8.44
N ALA A 9 -8.62 -5.67 7.56
CA ALA A 9 -9.99 -6.04 7.94
C ALA A 9 -10.06 -7.19 8.96
N LEU A 10 -9.06 -8.08 8.96
CA LEU A 10 -8.94 -9.19 9.91
C LEU A 10 -8.12 -8.83 11.16
N HIS A 11 -7.65 -7.59 11.29
CA HIS A 11 -6.72 -7.14 12.33
C HIS A 11 -5.48 -8.03 12.45
N ARG A 12 -4.91 -8.44 11.30
CA ARG A 12 -3.70 -9.26 11.20
C ARG A 12 -2.53 -8.43 10.68
N SER A 13 -1.33 -8.81 11.12
CA SER A 13 -0.08 -8.23 10.64
C SER A 13 0.31 -8.79 9.27
N THR A 14 0.86 -7.94 8.42
CA THR A 14 1.50 -8.30 7.14
C THR A 14 3.00 -8.56 7.26
N GLY A 15 3.60 -8.37 8.44
CA GLY A 15 5.06 -8.39 8.63
C GLY A 15 5.71 -9.76 8.45
N ALA A 16 4.94 -10.85 8.44
CA ALA A 16 5.42 -12.21 8.17
C ALA A 16 5.18 -12.65 6.71
N LEU A 17 4.54 -11.81 5.89
CA LEU A 17 4.33 -12.12 4.48
C LEU A 17 5.60 -11.83 3.67
N ASP A 18 5.77 -12.55 2.55
CA ASP A 18 6.78 -12.22 1.56
C ASP A 18 6.59 -10.76 1.09
N PRO A 19 7.59 -9.87 1.26
CA PRO A 19 7.50 -8.47 0.90
C PRO A 19 7.58 -8.23 -0.62
N THR A 20 8.16 -9.15 -1.40
CA THR A 20 8.47 -8.93 -2.83
C THR A 20 7.24 -8.54 -3.66
N PRO A 21 6.04 -9.14 -3.50
CA PRO A 21 4.85 -8.70 -4.21
C PRO A 21 4.44 -7.25 -3.89
N ALA A 22 4.62 -6.82 -2.65
CA ALA A 22 4.28 -5.46 -2.23
C ALA A 22 5.29 -4.43 -2.76
N GLU A 23 6.58 -4.78 -2.77
CA GLU A 23 7.66 -3.94 -3.31
C GLU A 23 7.49 -3.74 -4.83
N HIS A 24 7.23 -4.82 -5.58
CA HIS A 24 6.96 -4.72 -7.01
C HIS A 24 5.69 -3.93 -7.31
N GLY A 25 4.64 -4.14 -6.52
CA GLY A 25 3.41 -3.36 -6.62
C GLY A 25 3.65 -1.88 -6.37
N LEU A 26 4.45 -1.54 -5.36
CA LEU A 26 4.77 -0.15 -5.02
C LEU A 26 5.59 0.51 -6.13
N ALA A 27 6.63 -0.17 -6.62
CA ALA A 27 7.44 0.35 -7.73
C ALA A 27 6.60 0.58 -8.99
N PHE A 28 5.70 -0.36 -9.33
CA PHE A 28 4.78 -0.20 -10.44
C PHE A 28 3.86 1.02 -10.25
N MET A 29 3.28 1.19 -9.06
CA MET A 29 2.38 2.31 -8.78
C MET A 29 3.15 3.64 -8.78
N GLN A 30 4.32 3.73 -8.18
CA GLN A 30 5.15 4.94 -8.20
C GLN A 30 5.55 5.37 -9.62
N ALA A 31 5.75 4.39 -10.53
CA ALA A 31 6.11 4.68 -11.91
C ALA A 31 4.93 5.13 -12.79
N ASN A 32 3.68 4.81 -12.42
CA ASN A 32 2.51 4.97 -13.30
C ASN A 32 1.37 5.80 -12.69
N LEU A 33 1.31 5.92 -11.37
CA LEU A 33 0.25 6.61 -10.65
C LEU A 33 0.70 8.03 -10.33
N THR A 34 0.14 8.98 -11.07
CA THR A 34 0.27 10.42 -10.82
C THR A 34 -0.93 10.91 -10.04
N ASP A 35 -0.82 12.07 -9.38
CA ASP A 35 -1.96 12.62 -8.63
C ASP A 35 -3.20 12.87 -9.50
N ASP A 36 -3.00 13.19 -10.79
CA ASP A 36 -4.07 13.43 -11.75
C ASP A 36 -4.79 12.15 -12.21
N ASN A 37 -4.16 10.97 -12.12
CA ASN A 37 -4.69 9.72 -12.69
C ASN A 37 -5.11 8.67 -11.65
N ARG A 38 -5.17 9.04 -10.37
CA ARG A 38 -5.59 8.17 -9.25
C ARG A 38 -7.05 7.70 -9.35
N GLY A 39 -7.93 8.51 -9.95
CA GLY A 39 -9.35 8.19 -10.10
C GLY A 39 -10.05 7.90 -8.75
N PRO A 40 -11.24 7.27 -8.76
CA PRO A 40 -11.97 6.97 -7.52
C PRO A 40 -11.39 5.77 -6.74
N ALA A 41 -10.47 5.01 -7.34
CA ALA A 41 -9.94 3.78 -6.73
C ALA A 41 -8.83 4.04 -5.70
N PHE A 42 -8.00 5.06 -5.95
CA PHE A 42 -6.86 5.43 -5.12
C PHE A 42 -7.08 6.79 -4.45
N GLY A 43 -6.77 6.86 -3.16
CA GLY A 43 -6.74 8.13 -2.45
C GLY A 43 -5.42 8.88 -2.71
N SER A 44 -5.32 10.12 -2.25
CA SER A 44 -4.04 10.82 -2.13
C SER A 44 -3.06 10.01 -1.29
N GLU A 45 -1.79 10.00 -1.68
CA GLU A 45 -0.73 9.33 -0.91
C GLU A 45 -0.76 9.77 0.56
N GLN A 46 -0.70 8.78 1.46
CA GLN A 46 -0.66 8.99 2.90
C GLN A 46 0.76 8.74 3.43
N PRO A 47 1.15 9.40 4.53
CA PRO A 47 2.42 9.10 5.17
C PRO A 47 2.42 7.67 5.73
N ALA A 48 3.45 6.89 5.39
CA ALA A 48 3.67 5.59 6.00
C ALA A 48 4.26 5.75 7.43
N PRO A 49 3.81 4.96 8.42
CA PRO A 49 4.40 4.95 9.76
C PRO A 49 5.90 4.64 9.75
N GLN A 50 6.62 5.14 10.75
CA GLN A 50 8.01 4.76 10.94
C GLN A 50 8.09 3.24 11.21
N GLY A 51 8.92 2.55 10.41
CA GLY A 51 9.04 1.10 10.48
C GLY A 51 7.95 0.32 9.73
N ALA A 52 7.12 0.99 8.93
CA ALA A 52 6.12 0.35 8.09
C ALA A 52 6.74 -0.75 7.21
N ASP A 53 6.08 -1.90 7.16
CA ASP A 53 6.43 -3.00 6.27
C ASP A 53 6.09 -2.68 4.80
N ALA A 54 6.48 -3.56 3.88
CA ALA A 54 6.29 -3.33 2.45
C ALA A 54 4.81 -3.19 2.05
N TYR A 55 3.91 -3.95 2.70
CA TYR A 55 2.48 -3.89 2.42
C TYR A 55 1.86 -2.59 2.95
N GLN A 56 2.28 -2.13 4.13
CA GLN A 56 1.85 -0.86 4.70
C GLN A 56 2.31 0.33 3.83
N ARG A 57 3.56 0.32 3.34
CA ARG A 57 4.05 1.38 2.42
C ARG A 57 3.27 1.39 1.12
N LEU A 58 3.01 0.22 0.54
CA LEU A 58 2.17 0.09 -0.65
C LEU A 58 0.76 0.65 -0.43
N ALA A 59 0.13 0.30 0.69
CA ALA A 59 -1.21 0.75 1.03
C ALA A 59 -1.26 2.26 1.29
N ALA A 60 -0.26 2.81 2.00
CA ALA A 60 -0.12 4.24 2.24
C ALA A 60 0.00 5.02 0.92
N PHE A 61 0.85 4.56 0.00
CA PHE A 61 1.01 5.17 -1.33
C PHE A 61 -0.30 5.16 -2.13
N ALA A 62 -1.07 4.08 -2.04
CA ALA A 62 -2.38 3.94 -2.67
C ALA A 62 -3.50 4.74 -1.97
N GLY A 63 -3.17 5.46 -0.89
CA GLY A 63 -4.07 6.37 -0.19
C GLY A 63 -4.87 5.74 0.95
N ARG A 64 -4.38 4.65 1.55
CA ARG A 64 -4.99 4.04 2.73
C ARG A 64 -4.37 4.60 4.00
N SER A 65 -5.20 4.77 5.02
CA SER A 65 -4.73 5.07 6.38
C SER A 65 -4.22 3.77 7.00
N VAL A 66 -2.92 3.73 7.27
CA VAL A 66 -2.14 2.57 7.75
C VAL A 66 -1.65 2.76 9.17
#